data_AF-W6NBN2-F1
#
_entry.id   AF-W6NBN2-F1
#
_cell.length_a   1.000
_cell.length_b   1.000
_cell.length_c   1.000
_cell.angle_alpha   90.00
_cell.angle_beta   90.00
_cell.angle_gamma   90.00
#
_symmetry.space_group_name_H-M   'P 1'
#
loop_
_entity.id
_entity.type
_entity.pdbx_description
1 polymer ?
#
loop_
_entity_poly.entity_id
_entity_poly.type
_entity_poly.pdbx_seq_one_letter_code
_entity_poly.pdbx_strand_id
1 'polypeptide(L)'
;MTWNFSLDEEDRKFNRYEVQLKYNEGRYTAIYIISRQVCVNNETEEKNTLFAMKTSIRPYSVNISLRMKRELRMLNELKKYKCPYCPTVLDSGRVADLPFIVSTQSAVYTS
;
A
#
# COMPACT_ATOMS: atom_id res chain seq x y z
N MET A 1 14.89 18.49 31.20
CA MET A 1 14.65 17.47 30.16
C MET A 1 13.48 17.96 29.33
N THR A 2 13.77 18.73 28.30
CA THR A 2 12.78 19.39 27.44
C THR A 2 12.41 18.43 26.31
N TRP A 3 11.14 18.00 26.29
CA TRP A 3 10.58 17.28 25.15
C TRP A 3 10.38 18.28 24.02
N ASN A 4 11.18 18.16 22.96
CA ASN A 4 11.02 18.93 21.75
C ASN A 4 9.92 18.24 20.92
N PHE A 5 8.65 18.64 21.12
CA PHE A 5 7.58 18.32 20.17
C PHE A 5 7.87 19.12 18.91
N SER A 6 8.35 18.47 17.86
CA SER A 6 8.48 19.10 16.55
C SER A 6 7.09 19.53 16.08
N LEU A 7 6.87 20.85 16.07
CA LEU A 7 5.76 21.56 15.43
C LEU A 7 5.81 21.37 13.91
N ASP A 8 5.39 20.19 13.42
CA ASP A 8 5.16 19.91 11.99
C ASP A 8 3.94 18.95 11.84
N GLU A 9 2.85 19.26 12.54
CA GLU A 9 1.60 18.49 12.50
C GLU A 9 0.65 18.90 11.35
N GLU A 10 0.97 19.94 10.57
CA GLU A 10 -0.02 20.57 9.67
C GLU A 10 -0.23 19.90 8.32
N ASP A 11 0.53 18.89 7.90
CA ASP A 11 0.28 18.31 6.56
C ASP A 11 0.78 16.88 6.36
N ARG A 12 0.63 16.02 7.38
CA ARG A 12 0.63 14.58 7.08
C ARG A 12 -0.63 14.31 6.27
N LYS A 13 -0.50 14.29 4.94
CA LYS A 13 -1.50 13.69 4.04
C LYS A 13 -1.72 12.24 4.46
N PHE A 14 -2.67 12.03 5.36
CA PHE A 14 -3.04 10.71 5.83
C PHE A 14 -3.79 10.03 4.69
N ASN A 15 -3.11 9.11 4.01
CA ASN A 15 -3.78 8.21 3.08
C ASN A 15 -4.57 7.19 3.91
N ARG A 16 -5.89 7.30 3.90
CA ARG A 16 -6.76 6.28 4.47
C ARG A 16 -7.13 5.29 3.37
N TYR A 17 -6.85 4.01 3.63
CA TYR A 17 -7.26 2.94 2.74
C TYR A 17 -8.46 2.23 3.34
N GLU A 18 -9.54 2.14 2.56
CA GLU A 18 -10.71 1.38 2.93
C GLU A 18 -10.72 0.05 2.15
N VAL A 19 -10.94 -1.05 2.87
CA VAL A 19 -10.99 -2.38 2.26
C VAL A 19 -12.38 -2.62 1.71
N GLN A 20 -12.48 -2.76 0.39
CA GLN A 20 -13.73 -3.03 -0.31
C GLN A 20 -14.04 -4.53 -0.31
N LEU A 21 -13.03 -5.35 -0.66
CA LEU A 21 -13.16 -6.81 -0.63
C LEU A 21 -11.80 -7.49 -0.48
N LYS A 22 -11.84 -8.74 -0.03
CA LYS A 22 -10.69 -9.65 -0.04
C LYS A 22 -10.68 -10.42 -1.36
N TYR A 23 -9.72 -10.10 -2.23
CA TYR A 23 -9.64 -10.69 -3.57
C TYR A 23 -9.14 -12.13 -3.52
N ASN A 24 -8.05 -12.38 -2.79
CA ASN A 24 -7.49 -13.71 -2.66
C ASN A 24 -6.61 -13.83 -1.40
N GLU A 25 -6.42 -15.06 -0.93
CA GLU A 25 -5.50 -15.39 0.15
C GLU A 25 -4.56 -16.52 -0.30
N GLY A 26 -3.25 -16.26 -0.21
CA GLY A 26 -2.23 -17.29 -0.37
C GLY A 26 -1.71 -17.80 0.97
N ARG A 27 -0.71 -18.68 0.93
CA ARG A 27 -0.11 -19.28 2.15
C ARG A 27 0.45 -18.27 3.17
N TYR A 28 0.93 -17.11 2.69
CA TYR A 28 1.66 -16.14 3.52
C TYR A 28 1.11 -14.71 3.44
N THR A 29 0.36 -14.40 2.38
CA THR A 29 -0.10 -13.04 2.08
C THR A 29 -1.52 -13.08 1.54
N ALA A 30 -2.29 -12.05 1.84
CA ALA A 30 -3.61 -11.82 1.26
C ALA A 30 -3.57 -10.57 0.36
N ILE A 31 -4.44 -10.56 -0.64
CA ILE A 31 -4.66 -9.44 -1.55
C ILE A 31 -6.07 -8.90 -1.29
N TYR A 32 -6.15 -7.61 -1.06
CA TYR A 32 -7.38 -6.87 -0.87
C TYR A 32 -7.53 -5.85 -2.00
N ILE A 33 -8.78 -5.63 -2.42
CA ILE A 33 -9.12 -4.46 -3.22
C ILE A 33 -9.48 -3.35 -2.24
N ILE A 34 -8.87 -2.18 -2.46
CA ILE A 34 -9.00 -1.03 -1.58
C ILE A 34 -9.42 0.20 -2.37
N SER A 35 -10.11 1.13 -1.72
CA SER A 35 -10.25 2.52 -2.18
C SER A 35 -9.34 3.42 -1.34
N ARG A 36 -8.84 4.52 -1.94
CA ARG A 36 -8.03 5.51 -1.23
C ARG A 36 -8.87 6.76 -0.95
N GLN A 37 -9.08 7.05 0.32
CA GLN A 37 -9.62 8.31 0.79
C GLN A 37 -8.44 9.23 1.13
N VAL A 38 -8.41 10.41 0.51
CA VAL A 38 -7.43 11.46 0.85
C VAL A 38 -8.18 12.50 1.67
N CYS A 39 -7.81 12.65 2.94
CA CYS A 39 -8.31 13.74 3.75
C CYS A 39 -7.54 15.00 3.38
N VAL A 40 -8.21 15.96 2.74
CA VAL A 40 -7.70 17.32 2.54
C VAL A 40 -8.63 18.23 3.33
N ASN A 41 -8.09 19.03 4.26
CA ASN A 41 -8.86 20.01 5.04
C ASN A 41 -10.06 19.44 5.83
N ASN A 42 -9.89 18.29 6.53
CA ASN A 42 -10.96 17.58 7.25
C ASN A 42 -12.14 17.10 6.40
N GLU A 43 -12.14 17.32 5.10
CA GLU A 43 -13.11 16.75 4.17
C GLU A 43 -12.52 15.49 3.52
N THR A 44 -13.35 14.46 3.40
CA THR A 44 -12.96 13.19 2.78
C THR A 44 -13.30 13.27 1.29
N GLU A 45 -12.29 13.51 0.45
CA GLU A 45 -12.47 13.34 -0.99
C GLU A 45 -12.33 11.86 -1.35
N GLU A 46 -13.44 11.24 -1.71
CA GLU A 46 -13.44 9.90 -2.29
C GLU A 46 -12.96 9.94 -3.73
N LYS A 47 -11.71 9.56 -3.95
CA LYS A 47 -11.28 9.17 -5.29
C LYS A 47 -11.76 7.73 -5.49
N ASN A 48 -12.79 7.57 -6.31
CA ASN A 48 -13.42 6.28 -6.67
C ASN A 48 -12.49 5.40 -7.56
N THR A 49 -11.21 5.33 -7.19
CA THR A 49 -10.18 4.54 -7.86
C THR A 49 -9.85 3.36 -6.97
N LEU A 50 -9.95 2.17 -7.55
CA LEU A 50 -9.63 0.92 -6.86
C LEU A 50 -8.14 0.58 -7.01
N PHE A 51 -7.54 0.15 -5.92
CA PHE A 51 -6.16 -0.31 -5.85
C PHE A 51 -6.09 -1.72 -5.29
N ALA A 52 -4.94 -2.35 -5.42
CA ALA A 52 -4.65 -3.64 -4.81
C ALA A 52 -3.69 -3.46 -3.63
N MET A 53 -4.10 -3.91 -2.45
CA MET A 53 -3.25 -4.02 -1.26
C MET A 53 -2.85 -5.47 -1.04
N LYS A 54 -1.54 -5.74 -1.08
CA LYS A 54 -0.98 -7.01 -0.63
C LYS A 54 -0.47 -6.85 0.78
N THR A 55 -0.90 -7.72 1.70
CA THR A 55 -0.45 -7.70 3.11
C THR A 55 -0.12 -9.10 3.60
N SER A 56 0.74 -9.21 4.60
CA SER A 56 1.01 -10.47 5.28
C SER A 56 -0.19 -10.91 6.12
N ILE A 57 -0.38 -12.23 6.27
CA ILE A 57 -1.45 -12.79 7.12
C ILE A 57 -0.97 -12.99 8.57
N ARG A 58 0.33 -13.23 8.75
CA ARG A 58 0.92 -13.54 10.06
C ARG A 58 1.81 -12.40 10.55
N PRO A 59 1.56 -11.85 11.75
CA PRO A 59 2.41 -10.82 12.33
C PRO A 59 3.78 -11.40 12.71
N TYR A 60 4.78 -10.53 12.81
CA TYR A 60 6.15 -10.85 13.26
C TYR A 60 6.92 -11.90 12.45
N SER A 61 6.40 -12.38 11.32
CA SER A 61 7.13 -13.34 10.49
C SER A 61 8.25 -12.64 9.71
N VAL A 62 9.49 -12.85 10.17
CA VAL A 62 10.70 -12.31 9.54
C VAL A 62 10.84 -12.78 8.10
N ASN A 63 10.54 -14.06 7.83
CA ASN A 63 10.64 -14.65 6.50
C ASN A 63 9.64 -14.03 5.52
N ILE A 64 8.40 -13.78 5.94
CA ILE A 64 7.39 -13.14 5.11
C ILE A 64 7.77 -11.68 4.86
N SER A 65 8.21 -10.97 5.90
CA SER A 65 8.71 -9.59 5.79
C SER A 65 9.86 -9.47 4.81
N LEU A 66 10.83 -10.39 4.84
CA LEU A 66 11.97 -10.39 3.92
C LEU A 66 11.52 -10.64 2.47
N ARG A 67 10.60 -11.58 2.26
CA ARG A 67 10.03 -11.86 0.93
C ARG A 67 9.30 -10.65 0.36
N MET A 68 8.45 -10.00 1.16
CA MET A 68 7.74 -8.79 0.74
C MET A 68 8.68 -7.60 0.49
N LYS A 69 9.74 -7.44 1.28
CA LYS A 69 10.77 -6.42 1.02
C LYS A 69 11.50 -6.63 -0.30
N ARG A 70 11.82 -7.88 -0.64
CA ARG A 70 12.45 -8.23 -1.94
C ARG A 70 11.50 -7.94 -3.10
N GLU A 71 10.22 -8.29 -2.95
CA GLU A 71 9.19 -8.00 -3.95
C GLU A 71 9.02 -6.49 -4.16
N LEU A 72 8.93 -5.71 -3.08
CA LEU A 72 8.87 -4.25 -3.16
C LEU A 72 10.09 -3.66 -3.89
N ARG A 73 11.30 -4.19 -3.63
CA ARG A 73 12.51 -3.76 -4.34
C ARG A 73 12.41 -4.02 -5.84
N MET A 74 11.95 -5.20 -6.25
CA MET A 74 11.76 -5.53 -7.66
C MET A 74 10.71 -4.63 -8.33
N LEU A 75 9.57 -4.41 -7.68
CA LEU A 75 8.53 -3.55 -8.23
C LEU A 75 9.00 -2.09 -8.36
N ASN A 76 9.80 -1.59 -7.42
CA ASN A 76 10.40 -0.25 -7.52
C ASN A 76 11.43 -0.15 -8.66
N GLU A 77 12.21 -1.19 -8.91
CA GLU A 77 13.08 -1.24 -10.10
C GLU A 77 12.25 -1.21 -11.38
N LEU A 78 11.22 -2.06 -11.50
CA LEU A 78 10.33 -2.10 -12.68
C LEU A 78 9.61 -0.77 -12.93
N LYS A 79 9.26 -0.04 -11.86
CA LYS A 79 8.71 1.32 -11.94
C LYS A 79 9.70 2.31 -12.56
N LYS A 80 11.00 2.24 -12.21
CA LYS A 80 12.05 3.09 -12.82
C LYS A 80 12.17 2.83 -14.32
N TYR A 81 12.09 1.56 -14.72
CA TYR A 81 12.13 1.15 -16.13
C TYR A 81 10.80 1.36 -16.88
N LYS A 82 9.78 1.93 -16.25
CA LYS A 82 8.46 2.21 -16.85
C LYS A 82 7.84 0.99 -17.55
N CYS A 83 7.98 -0.19 -16.93
CA CYS A 83 7.44 -1.42 -17.52
C CYS A 83 5.90 -1.34 -17.61
N PRO A 84 5.31 -1.40 -18.83
CA PRO A 84 3.89 -1.11 -19.04
C PRO A 84 2.95 -2.17 -18.42
N TYR A 85 3.41 -3.41 -18.28
CA TYR A 85 2.59 -4.52 -17.75
C TYR A 85 2.84 -4.80 -16.26
N CYS A 86 3.68 -4.00 -15.60
CA CYS A 86 3.98 -4.16 -14.19
C CYS A 86 3.02 -3.32 -13.34
N PRO A 87 2.43 -3.88 -12.25
CA PRO A 87 1.76 -3.07 -11.24
C PRO A 87 2.70 -1.97 -10.73
N THR A 88 2.22 -0.74 -10.67
CA THR A 88 3.01 0.37 -10.16
C THR A 88 2.78 0.51 -8.66
N VAL A 89 3.86 0.50 -7.88
CA VAL A 89 3.80 0.73 -6.44
C VAL A 89 3.42 2.18 -6.16
N LEU A 90 2.38 2.34 -5.36
CA LEU A 90 1.87 3.63 -4.90
C LEU A 90 2.33 3.93 -3.48
N ASP A 91 2.23 2.94 -2.61
CA ASP A 91 2.51 3.08 -1.18
C ASP A 91 2.97 1.74 -0.60
N SER A 92 3.69 1.79 0.50
CA SER A 92 4.12 0.60 1.24
C SER A 92 4.40 0.97 2.69
N GLY A 93 4.09 0.08 3.62
CA GLY A 93 4.30 0.37 5.02
C GLY A 93 4.04 -0.85 5.90
N ARG A 94 3.70 -0.57 7.16
CA ARG A 94 3.32 -1.57 8.16
C ARG A 94 2.10 -1.09 8.94
N VAL A 95 1.16 -1.99 9.18
CA VAL A 95 0.01 -1.77 10.07
C VAL A 95 -0.06 -2.97 11.02
N ALA A 96 -0.08 -2.72 12.33
CA ALA A 96 -0.08 -3.78 13.35
C ALA A 96 1.00 -4.86 13.09
N ASP A 97 2.21 -4.42 12.75
CA ASP A 97 3.37 -5.26 12.39
C ASP A 97 3.22 -6.13 11.13
N LEU A 98 2.13 -5.98 10.38
CA LEU A 98 1.91 -6.60 9.08
C LEU A 98 2.42 -5.66 7.98
N PRO A 99 3.47 -6.02 7.22
CA PRO A 99 3.86 -5.28 6.03
C PRO A 99 2.75 -5.29 4.97
N PHE A 100 2.55 -4.15 4.33
CA PHE A 100 1.65 -4.01 3.20
C PHE A 100 2.33 -3.29 2.02
N ILE A 101 1.84 -3.58 0.82
CA ILE A 101 2.21 -2.92 -0.44
C ILE A 101 0.92 -2.56 -1.17
N VAL A 102 0.76 -1.30 -1.53
CA VAL A 102 -0.35 -0.80 -2.36
C VAL A 102 0.17 -0.59 -3.78
N SER A 103 -0.56 -1.15 -4.74
CA SER A 103 -0.24 -1.06 -6.16
C SER A 103 -1.48 -0.75 -6.99
N THR A 104 -1.26 -0.19 -8.18
CA THR A 104 -2.32 -0.06 -9.18
C THR A 104 -2.84 -1.43 -9.56
N GLN A 105 -4.15 -1.58 -9.74
CA GLN A 105 -4.67 -2.72 -10.49
C GLN A 105 -4.09 -2.62 -11.90
N SER A 106 -3.25 -3.58 -12.30
CA SER A 106 -2.78 -3.63 -13.68
C SER A 106 -4.00 -3.71 -14.58
N ALA A 107 -4.22 -2.68 -15.39
CA ALA A 107 -5.22 -2.69 -16.43
C ALA A 107 -4.83 -3.78 -17.44
N VAL A 108 -5.39 -4.98 -17.25
CA VAL A 108 -5.60 -5.89 -18.37
C VAL A 108 -6.84 -5.37 -19.08
N TYR A 109 -6.78 -5.32 -20.41
CA TYR A 109 -7.81 -4.98 -21.39
C TYR A 109 -7.85 -3.52 -21.88
N THR A 110 -6.94 -3.20 -22.81
CA THR A 110 -7.34 -2.53 -24.05
C THR A 110 -7.11 -3.50 -25.20
N SER A 111 -8.19 -4.13 -25.64
CA SER A 111 -8.33 -4.80 -26.94
C SER A 111 -9.70 -4.44 -27.48
#